data_AF-A0A351TSB9-F1
#
_entry.id   AF-A0A351TSB9-F1
#
_cell.length_a   1.000
_cell.length_b   1.000
_cell.length_c   1.000
_cell.angle_alpha   90.00
_cell.angle_beta   90.00
_cell.angle_gamma   90.00
#
_symmetry.space_group_name_H-M   'P 1'
#
loop_
_entity.id
_entity.type
_entity.pdbx_description
1 polymer ?
#
loop_
_entity_poly.entity_id
_entity_poly.type
_entity_poly.pdbx_seq_one_letter_code
_entity_poly.pdbx_strand_id
1 'polypeptide(L)'
;MGFWKRYAKAAALNVGIALLVLFVKGFNLKIYYVDAFGVAGAVSVLLGLLAWIASAGAFDTIGYGFSTFRGDRRYKDLYEYTVRKNEKRSRRKKAFLPLVIVGAVFVGISFLIPVG
;
A
#
# COMPACT_ATOMS: atom_id res chain seq x y z
N MET A 1 6.92 -3.88 -17.83
CA MET A 1 6.20 -2.67 -17.37
C MET A 1 7.22 -1.77 -16.68
N GLY A 2 7.58 -0.62 -17.28
CA GLY A 2 8.68 0.22 -16.80
C GLY A 2 8.50 0.64 -15.34
N PHE A 3 9.58 0.58 -14.55
CA PHE A 3 9.64 0.96 -13.15
C PHE A 3 8.92 2.28 -12.87
N TRP A 4 9.15 3.29 -13.72
CA TRP A 4 8.54 4.63 -13.65
C TRP A 4 7.01 4.65 -13.66
N LYS A 5 6.36 3.77 -14.43
CA LYS A 5 4.89 3.73 -14.52
C LYS A 5 4.23 3.35 -13.19
N ARG A 6 4.93 2.60 -12.33
CA ARG A 6 4.42 2.23 -10.99
C ARG A 6 4.48 3.40 -10.01
N TYR A 7 5.55 4.19 -10.05
CA TYR A 7 5.68 5.40 -9.24
C TYR A 7 4.69 6.47 -9.69
N ALA A 8 4.50 6.65 -11.00
CA ALA A 8 3.49 7.56 -11.54
C ALA A 8 2.08 7.19 -11.06
N LYS A 9 1.71 5.90 -11.05
CA LYS A 9 0.42 5.45 -10.52
C LYS A 9 0.27 5.71 -9.02
N ALA A 10 1.33 5.45 -8.23
CA ALA A 10 1.31 5.73 -6.80
C ALA A 10 1.20 7.23 -6.51
N ALA A 11 1.89 8.08 -7.29
CA ALA A 11 1.78 9.53 -7.20
C ALA A 11 0.37 10.01 -7.56
N ALA A 12 -0.19 9.55 -8.68
CA ALA A 12 -1.56 9.89 -9.07
C ALA A 12 -2.59 9.48 -8.01
N LEU A 13 -2.42 8.32 -7.37
CA LEU A 13 -3.26 7.89 -6.26
C LEU A 13 -3.18 8.84 -5.06
N ASN A 14 -1.96 9.21 -4.64
CA ASN A 14 -1.77 10.14 -3.51
C ASN A 14 -2.32 11.54 -3.82
N VAL A 15 -2.13 12.05 -5.04
CA VAL A 15 -2.74 13.31 -5.49
C VAL A 15 -4.26 13.21 -5.45
N GLY A 16 -4.85 12.11 -5.93
CA GLY A 16 -6.29 11.90 -5.86
C GLY A 16 -6.83 11.92 -4.42
N ILE A 17 -6.15 11.23 -3.48
CA ILE A 17 -6.54 11.22 -2.07
C ILE A 17 -6.40 12.62 -1.44
N ALA A 18 -5.28 13.30 -1.68
CA ALA A 18 -5.05 14.64 -1.16
C ALA A 18 -6.10 15.64 -1.67
N LEU A 19 -6.44 15.59 -2.96
CA LEU A 19 -7.52 16.40 -3.53
C LEU A 19 -8.86 16.09 -2.88
N LEU A 20 -9.18 14.81 -2.66
CA LEU A 20 -10.42 14.41 -2.00
C LEU A 20 -10.51 15.00 -0.57
N VAL A 21 -9.40 14.93 0.19
CA VAL A 21 -9.33 15.53 1.53
C VAL A 21 -9.48 17.06 1.48
N LEU A 22 -8.84 17.74 0.50
CA LEU A 22 -8.99 19.18 0.31
C LEU A 22 -10.41 19.57 -0.13
N PHE A 23 -11.09 18.76 -0.94
CA PHE A 23 -12.48 18.99 -1.31
C PHE A 23 -13.42 18.92 -0.10
N VAL A 24 -13.12 18.03 0.86
CA VAL A 24 -13.92 17.90 2.09
C VAL A 24 -13.62 19.01 3.09
N LYS A 25 -12.34 19.40 3.24
CA LYS A 25 -11.91 20.40 4.25
C LYS A 25 -11.95 21.84 3.76
N GLY A 26 -11.90 22.07 2.45
CA GLY A 26 -11.79 23.39 1.83
C GLY A 26 -10.34 23.86 1.66
N PHE A 27 -10.16 24.89 0.83
CA PHE A 27 -8.85 25.39 0.39
C PHE A 27 -8.35 26.61 1.18
N ASN A 28 -9.08 27.05 2.21
CA ASN A 28 -8.92 28.36 2.83
C ASN A 28 -7.78 28.45 3.86
N LEU A 29 -7.32 27.32 4.42
CA LEU A 29 -6.31 27.30 5.49
C LEU A 29 -5.13 26.41 5.15
N LYS A 30 -3.91 26.89 5.43
CA LYS A 30 -2.67 26.11 5.26
C LYS A 30 -2.71 24.75 5.97
N ILE A 31 -3.36 24.69 7.14
CA ILE A 31 -3.51 23.47 7.95
C ILE A 31 -4.23 22.35 7.16
N TYR A 32 -5.18 22.68 6.28
CA TYR A 32 -5.90 21.68 5.49
C TYR A 32 -5.03 21.04 4.42
N TYR A 33 -4.03 21.75 3.91
CA TYR A 33 -3.02 21.16 3.02
C TYR A 33 -2.10 20.22 3.78
N VAL A 34 -1.67 20.57 5.00
CA VAL A 34 -0.92 19.67 5.88
C VAL A 34 -1.70 18.37 6.09
N ASP A 35 -2.97 18.48 6.48
CA ASP A 35 -3.82 17.30 6.68
C ASP A 35 -3.99 16.47 5.39
N ALA A 36 -4.18 17.11 4.25
CA ALA A 36 -4.37 16.41 2.97
C ALA A 36 -3.14 15.62 2.54
N PHE A 37 -1.96 16.24 2.59
CA PHE A 37 -0.69 15.59 2.25
C PHE A 37 -0.31 14.53 3.28
N GLY A 38 -0.55 14.80 4.57
CA GLY A 38 -0.30 13.87 5.66
C GLY A 38 -1.17 12.62 5.57
N VAL A 39 -2.48 12.77 5.37
CA VAL A 39 -3.42 11.64 5.25
C VAL A 39 -3.13 10.82 3.99
N ALA A 40 -2.93 11.48 2.84
CA ALA A 40 -2.59 10.76 1.60
C ALA A 40 -1.30 9.94 1.75
N GLY A 41 -0.25 10.58 2.27
CA GLY A 41 1.04 9.95 2.50
C GLY A 41 0.96 8.79 3.50
N ALA A 42 0.30 8.99 4.65
CA ALA A 42 0.13 7.95 5.68
C ALA A 42 -0.64 6.74 5.16
N VAL A 43 -1.74 6.95 4.43
CA VAL A 43 -2.51 5.86 3.82
C VAL A 43 -1.66 5.09 2.82
N SER A 44 -0.89 5.77 1.97
CA SER A 44 -0.02 5.12 1.00
C SER A 44 1.11 4.32 1.66
N VAL A 45 1.71 4.83 2.73
CA VAL A 45 2.73 4.09 3.51
C VAL A 45 2.11 2.85 4.16
N LEU A 46 0.96 2.98 4.81
CA LEU A 46 0.27 1.85 5.45
C LEU A 46 -0.11 0.77 4.43
N LEU A 47 -0.66 1.15 3.27
CA LEU A 47 -0.96 0.21 2.20
C LEU A 47 0.30 -0.44 1.62
N GLY A 48 1.40 0.31 1.50
CA GLY A 48 2.70 -0.20 1.11
C GLY A 48 3.24 -1.23 2.11
N LEU A 49 3.22 -0.93 3.41
CA LEU A 49 3.62 -1.86 4.45
C LEU A 49 2.73 -3.10 4.51
N LEU A 50 1.42 -2.93 4.36
CA LEU A 50 0.48 -4.04 4.30
C LEU A 50 0.77 -4.93 3.08
N ALA A 51 1.05 -4.35 1.91
CA ALA A 51 1.46 -5.08 0.73
C ALA A 51 2.81 -5.81 0.92
N TRP A 52 3.72 -5.21 1.70
CA TRP A 52 4.98 -5.85 2.06
C TRP A 52 4.77 -7.06 2.97
N ILE A 53 4.02 -6.91 4.07
CA ILE A 53 3.65 -7.99 5.00
C ILE A 53 2.89 -9.09 4.25
N ALA A 54 1.98 -8.71 3.35
CA ALA A 54 1.28 -9.66 2.49
C ALA A 54 2.20 -10.37 1.51
N SER A 55 3.22 -9.70 0.98
CA SER A 55 4.23 -10.32 0.13
C SER A 55 5.18 -11.25 0.91
N ALA A 56 5.37 -10.99 2.21
CA ALA A 56 6.15 -11.81 3.12
C ALA A 56 5.42 -13.09 3.57
N GLY A 57 4.14 -13.25 3.23
CA GLY A 57 3.38 -14.47 3.52
C GLY A 57 2.68 -14.48 4.87
N ALA A 58 2.66 -13.37 5.61
CA ALA A 58 1.99 -13.30 6.91
C ALA A 58 0.49 -13.67 6.85
N PHE A 59 -0.18 -13.42 5.73
CA PHE A 59 -1.58 -13.79 5.53
C PHE A 59 -1.80 -15.21 4.97
N ASP A 60 -0.74 -15.97 4.66
CA ASP A 60 -0.91 -17.34 4.14
C ASP A 60 -1.39 -18.31 5.23
N THR A 61 -0.95 -18.12 6.48
CA THR A 61 -1.43 -18.87 7.64
C THR A 61 -2.93 -18.67 7.85
N ILE A 62 -3.42 -17.44 7.72
CA ILE A 62 -4.84 -17.11 7.83
C ILE A 62 -5.64 -17.75 6.67
N GLY A 63 -5.11 -17.66 5.45
CA GLY A 63 -5.74 -18.28 4.28
C GLY A 63 -5.84 -19.81 4.40
N TYR A 64 -4.82 -20.45 4.98
CA TYR A 64 -4.82 -21.89 5.23
C TYR A 64 -5.82 -22.30 6.33
N GLY A 65 -5.93 -21.51 7.39
CA GLY A 65 -6.94 -21.71 8.44
C GLY A 65 -8.36 -21.68 7.87
N PHE A 66 -8.65 -20.73 6.97
CA PHE A 66 -9.93 -20.66 6.27
C PHE A 66 -10.18 -21.81 5.29
N SER A 67 -9.18 -22.28 4.54
CA SER A 67 -9.35 -23.45 3.66
C SER A 67 -9.59 -24.74 4.45
N THR A 68 -8.99 -24.85 5.64
CA THR A 68 -9.20 -25.98 6.56
C THR A 68 -10.62 -25.96 7.12
N PHE A 69 -11.12 -24.78 7.50
CA PHE A 69 -12.49 -24.61 8.01
C PHE A 69 -13.57 -24.86 6.93
N ARG A 70 -13.26 -24.55 5.66
CA ARG A 70 -14.20 -24.71 4.53
C ARG A 70 -14.22 -26.13 3.94
N GLY A 71 -13.43 -27.07 4.48
CA GLY A 71 -13.41 -28.47 4.06
C GLY A 71 -12.85 -28.75 2.65
N ASP A 72 -12.36 -27.72 1.95
CA ASP A 72 -11.85 -27.84 0.58
C ASP A 72 -10.38 -28.36 0.64
N ARG A 73 -10.22 -29.68 0.85
CA ARG A 73 -8.93 -30.40 0.86
C ARG A 73 -8.34 -30.53 -0.56
N ARG A 74 -8.28 -29.42 -1.31
CA ARG A 74 -7.79 -29.40 -2.69
C ARG A 74 -6.26 -29.40 -2.82
N TYR A 75 -5.53 -29.41 -1.69
CA TYR A 75 -4.07 -29.41 -1.63
C TYR A 75 -3.57 -30.51 -0.70
N LYS A 76 -2.66 -31.35 -1.21
CA LYS A 76 -2.09 -32.51 -0.52
C LYS A 76 -1.08 -32.11 0.56
N ASP A 77 -0.47 -30.93 0.43
CA ASP A 77 0.58 -30.47 1.34
C ASP A 77 0.65 -28.93 1.46
N LEU A 78 0.93 -28.44 2.69
CA LEU A 78 1.11 -27.02 3.02
C LEU A 78 2.26 -26.38 2.22
N TYR A 79 3.28 -27.19 1.96
CA TYR A 79 4.48 -26.79 1.22
C TYR A 79 4.14 -26.46 -0.23
N GLU A 80 3.38 -27.31 -0.92
CA GLU A 80 3.05 -27.12 -2.33
C GLU A 80 2.15 -25.89 -2.56
N TYR A 81 1.22 -25.62 -1.62
CA TYR A 81 0.38 -24.42 -1.64
C TYR A 81 1.21 -23.14 -1.46
N THR A 82 2.11 -23.14 -0.48
CA THR A 82 2.95 -21.97 -0.16
C THR A 82 3.97 -21.71 -1.28
N VAL A 83 4.58 -22.76 -1.84
CA VAL A 83 5.59 -22.64 -2.91
C VAL A 83 4.97 -22.06 -4.19
N ARG A 84 3.81 -22.55 -4.65
CA ARG A 84 3.12 -22.00 -5.85
C ARG A 84 2.65 -20.55 -5.64
N LYS A 85 2.23 -20.17 -4.43
CA LYS A 85 1.88 -18.77 -4.09
C LYS A 85 3.11 -17.87 -4.00
N ASN A 86 4.21 -18.37 -3.44
CA ASN A 86 5.47 -17.64 -3.36
C ASN A 86 6.08 -17.38 -4.75
N GLU A 87 5.94 -18.33 -5.67
CA GLU A 87 6.43 -18.18 -7.04
C GLU A 87 5.65 -17.11 -7.82
N LYS A 88 4.33 -16.99 -7.60
CA LYS A 88 3.53 -15.86 -8.11
C LYS A 88 3.86 -14.54 -7.41
N ARG A 89 4.19 -14.56 -6.11
CA ARG A 89 4.58 -13.35 -5.36
C ARG A 89 5.98 -12.85 -5.68
N SER A 90 6.93 -13.72 -6.04
CA SER A 90 8.32 -13.33 -6.35
C SER A 90 8.37 -12.28 -7.46
N ARG A 91 7.51 -12.41 -8.48
CA ARG A 91 7.35 -11.44 -9.57
C ARG A 91 6.75 -10.09 -9.14
N ARG A 92 6.06 -10.05 -7.99
CA ARG A 92 5.42 -8.85 -7.43
C ARG A 92 6.07 -8.32 -6.16
N LYS A 93 7.17 -8.93 -5.66
CA LYS A 93 7.84 -8.52 -4.41
C LYS A 93 8.17 -7.02 -4.36
N LYS A 94 8.42 -6.35 -5.48
CA LYS A 94 8.73 -4.90 -5.51
C LYS A 94 7.50 -3.99 -5.74
N ALA A 95 6.28 -4.51 -5.68
CA ALA A 95 5.07 -3.72 -5.92
C ALA A 95 4.72 -2.76 -4.77
N PHE A 96 5.23 -3.02 -3.56
CA PHE A 96 5.00 -2.17 -2.39
C PHE A 96 5.91 -0.93 -2.34
N LEU A 97 7.13 -1.03 -2.87
CA LEU A 97 8.15 0.03 -2.82
C LEU A 97 7.65 1.39 -3.34
N PRO A 98 6.94 1.48 -4.48
CA PRO A 98 6.42 2.76 -4.96
C PRO A 98 5.43 3.41 -3.99
N LEU A 99 4.58 2.64 -3.30
CA LEU A 99 3.59 3.17 -2.36
C LEU A 99 4.26 3.72 -1.10
N VAL A 100 5.27 3.01 -0.60
CA VAL A 100 6.04 3.43 0.59
C VAL A 100 6.87 4.67 0.29
N ILE A 101 7.62 4.68 -0.82
CA ILE A 101 8.51 5.81 -1.16
C ILE A 101 7.68 7.07 -1.46
N VAL A 102 6.66 6.96 -2.31
CA VAL A 102 5.81 8.12 -2.65
C VAL A 102 5.02 8.61 -1.44
N GLY A 103 4.49 7.68 -0.63
CA GLY A 103 3.77 8.03 0.60
C GLY A 103 4.68 8.75 1.60
N ALA A 104 5.91 8.27 1.80
CA ALA A 104 6.89 8.91 2.69
C ALA A 104 7.25 10.33 2.21
N VAL A 105 7.37 10.56 0.89
CA VAL A 105 7.58 11.90 0.33
C VAL A 105 6.38 12.81 0.63
N PHE A 106 5.14 12.33 0.48
CA PHE A 106 3.94 13.10 0.81
C PHE A 106 3.85 13.45 2.30
N VAL A 107 4.20 12.50 3.19
CA VAL A 107 4.32 12.78 4.63
C VAL A 107 5.41 13.82 4.88
N GLY A 108 6.58 13.70 4.25
CA GLY A 108 7.66 14.69 4.39
C GLY A 108 7.23 16.10 3.95
N ILE A 109 6.50 16.22 2.84
CA ILE A 109 5.94 17.49 2.37
C ILE A 109 4.96 18.06 3.41
N SER A 110 4.12 17.22 4.02
CA SER A 110 3.21 17.64 5.09
C SER A 110 3.93 18.31 6.26
N PHE A 111 5.15 17.86 6.61
CA PHE A 111 5.94 18.48 7.68
C PHE A 111 6.63 19.77 7.25
N LEU A 112 6.88 19.96 5.95
CA LEU A 112 7.51 21.18 5.41
C LEU A 112 6.52 22.35 5.25
N ILE A 113 5.27 22.06 4.87
CA ILE A 113 4.22 23.08 4.67
C ILE A 113 3.99 24.01 5.88
N PRO A 114 3.96 23.55 7.15
CA PRO A 114 3.75 24.45 8.28
C PRO A 114 4.99 25.26 8.67
N VAL A 115 6.18 24.90 8.17
CA VAL A 115 7.45 25.57 8.48
C VAL A 115 7.75 26.72 7.51
N GLY A 116 7.07 26.78 6.35
CA GLY A 116 7.19 27.85 5.34
C GLY A 116 5.94 28.72 5.21
#